data_AF-A0A7J7LML2-F1
#
_entry.id   AF-A0A7J7LML2-F1
#
_cell.length_a   1.000
_cell.length_b   1.000
_cell.length_c   1.000
_cell.angle_alpha   90.00
_cell.angle_beta   90.00
_cell.angle_gamma   90.00
#
_symmetry.space_group_name_H-M   'P 1'
#
loop_
_entity.id
_entity.type
_entity.pdbx_description
1 polymer ?
#
loop_
_entity_poly.entity_id
_entity_poly.type
_entity_poly.pdbx_seq_one_letter_code
_entity_poly.pdbx_strand_id
1 'polypeptide(L)'
;MSTHVLGAPEYCHANFTHYFTEKFWGDPVFSKAFIGKHPCYFNTGVMVIDVSRWRDGRFTEKLESWMRLQKRFRIYELGSLPPFLLVFAGDVMGVEHRWNQHGLGGDNIRGLCRDLHPGPVSLLHWSGKGKPWLRLDSKRPCPLDSLWAPYDLLMVDEAFKFQL
;
A
#
# COMPACT_ATOMS: atom_id res chain seq x y z
N MET A 1 19.52 -8.46 -15.42
CA MET A 1 18.96 -7.33 -14.64
C MET A 1 17.46 -7.30 -14.86
N SER A 2 16.67 -7.03 -13.82
CA SER A 2 15.21 -6.93 -13.92
C SER A 2 14.79 -5.82 -14.88
N THR A 3 13.73 -6.04 -15.65
CA THR A 3 13.16 -5.05 -16.58
C THR A 3 12.05 -4.21 -15.93
N HIS A 4 11.60 -4.59 -14.74
CA HIS A 4 10.50 -3.95 -14.03
C HIS A 4 10.90 -2.57 -13.49
N VAL A 5 9.93 -1.67 -13.41
CA VAL A 5 10.10 -0.32 -12.87
C VAL A 5 9.89 -0.29 -11.36
N LEU A 6 9.03 -1.15 -10.86
CA LEU A 6 8.67 -1.25 -9.45
C LEU A 6 9.06 -2.63 -8.89
N GLY A 7 9.52 -2.63 -7.64
CA GLY A 7 9.64 -3.82 -6.82
C GLY A 7 8.82 -3.69 -5.53
N ALA A 8 7.99 -4.67 -5.23
CA ALA A 8 7.16 -4.70 -4.02
C ALA A 8 6.70 -6.13 -3.70
N PRO A 9 6.36 -6.45 -2.43
CA PRO A 9 5.69 -7.70 -2.12
C PRO A 9 4.31 -7.78 -2.79
N GLU A 10 4.04 -8.88 -3.49
CA GLU A 10 2.81 -9.09 -4.25
C GLU A 10 1.82 -10.01 -3.52
N TYR A 11 0.54 -9.73 -3.65
CA TYR A 11 -0.56 -10.47 -3.04
C TYR A 11 -1.63 -10.75 -4.11
N CYS A 12 -1.50 -11.90 -4.77
CA CYS A 12 -2.30 -12.24 -5.96
C CYS A 12 -3.72 -12.77 -5.65
N HIS A 13 -4.09 -12.90 -4.38
CA HIS A 13 -5.43 -13.32 -3.94
C HIS A 13 -6.37 -12.13 -3.66
N ALA A 14 -5.93 -10.90 -3.92
CA ALA A 14 -6.75 -9.72 -3.70
C ALA A 14 -7.93 -9.67 -4.69
N ASN A 15 -9.12 -9.37 -4.19
CA ASN A 15 -10.28 -9.15 -5.05
C ASN A 15 -10.32 -7.68 -5.52
N PHE A 16 -10.05 -7.47 -6.80
CA PHE A 16 -9.94 -6.14 -7.41
C PHE A 16 -11.28 -5.39 -7.46
N THR A 17 -12.42 -6.08 -7.33
CA THR A 17 -13.74 -5.44 -7.31
C THR A 17 -13.94 -4.52 -6.11
N HIS A 18 -13.14 -4.67 -5.04
CA HIS A 18 -13.17 -3.76 -3.88
C HIS A 18 -12.45 -2.41 -4.12
N TYR A 19 -11.67 -2.29 -5.20
CA TYR A 19 -10.86 -1.10 -5.49
C TYR A 19 -11.46 -0.25 -6.60
N PHE A 20 -12.28 -0.84 -7.48
CA PHE A 20 -12.85 -0.20 -8.65
C PHE A 20 -14.37 -0.25 -8.60
N THR A 21 -15.02 0.84 -9.01
CA THR A 21 -16.49 0.96 -8.92
C THR A 21 -17.20 0.14 -9.99
N GLU A 22 -18.51 -0.09 -9.84
CA GLU A 22 -19.32 -0.73 -10.89
C GLU A 22 -19.20 -0.03 -12.23
N LYS A 23 -19.06 1.31 -12.22
CA LYS A 23 -18.86 2.12 -13.42
C LYS A 23 -17.55 1.78 -14.16
N PHE A 24 -16.49 1.45 -13.43
CA PHE A 24 -15.25 0.98 -14.04
C PHE A 24 -15.42 -0.37 -14.73
N TRP A 25 -16.06 -1.33 -14.04
CA TRP A 25 -16.24 -2.68 -14.56
C TRP A 25 -17.27 -2.76 -15.68
N GLY A 26 -18.30 -1.91 -15.63
CA GLY A 26 -19.38 -1.84 -16.62
C GLY A 26 -19.01 -1.14 -17.92
N ASP A 27 -17.88 -0.43 -17.98
CA ASP A 27 -17.40 0.26 -19.19
C ASP A 27 -16.13 -0.41 -19.74
N PRO A 28 -16.20 -1.07 -20.93
CA PRO A 28 -15.04 -1.69 -21.57
C PRO A 28 -13.86 -0.74 -21.82
N VAL A 29 -14.09 0.57 -21.92
CA VAL A 29 -13.03 1.56 -22.09
C VAL A 29 -12.11 1.60 -20.86
N PHE A 30 -12.66 1.37 -19.66
CA PHE A 30 -11.89 1.36 -18.43
C PHE A 30 -11.39 -0.04 -18.08
N SER A 31 -12.27 -1.04 -18.08
CA SER A 31 -11.94 -2.41 -17.64
C SER A 31 -10.89 -3.09 -18.51
N LYS A 32 -10.73 -2.66 -19.78
CA LYS A 32 -9.64 -3.13 -20.65
C LYS A 32 -8.24 -2.91 -20.09
N ALA A 33 -8.07 -2.01 -19.10
CA ALA A 33 -6.79 -1.81 -18.41
C ALA A 33 -6.24 -3.09 -17.75
N PHE A 34 -7.10 -4.08 -17.48
CA PHE A 34 -6.74 -5.38 -16.89
C PHE A 34 -6.80 -6.56 -17.86
N ILE A 35 -7.23 -6.36 -19.11
CA ILE A 35 -7.28 -7.46 -20.09
C ILE A 35 -5.87 -7.97 -20.36
N GLY A 36 -5.71 -9.30 -20.30
CA GLY A 36 -4.43 -9.97 -20.55
C GLY A 36 -3.39 -9.82 -19.43
N LYS A 37 -3.74 -9.18 -18.31
CA LYS A 37 -2.89 -9.09 -17.13
C LYS A 37 -3.25 -10.19 -16.13
N HIS A 38 -2.26 -10.60 -15.34
CA HIS A 38 -2.47 -11.35 -14.10
C HIS A 38 -2.22 -10.40 -12.91
N PRO A 39 -3.19 -9.52 -12.60
CA PRO A 39 -2.94 -8.44 -11.66
C PRO A 39 -2.82 -8.97 -10.23
N CYS A 40 -1.70 -8.69 -9.58
CA CYS A 40 -1.53 -8.88 -8.15
C CYS A 40 -1.64 -7.53 -7.42
N TYR A 41 -2.23 -7.53 -6.23
CA TYR A 41 -2.16 -6.37 -5.36
C TYR A 41 -0.73 -6.20 -4.85
N PHE A 42 -0.28 -4.96 -4.73
CA PHE A 42 0.90 -4.62 -3.96
C PHE A 42 0.61 -3.36 -3.15
N ASN A 43 1.33 -3.18 -2.05
CA ASN A 43 1.15 -2.03 -1.19
C ASN A 43 1.98 -0.84 -1.72
N THR A 44 1.33 0.26 -2.12
CA THR A 44 2.03 1.46 -2.60
C THR A 44 2.72 2.29 -1.51
N GLY A 45 2.59 1.91 -0.24
CA GLY A 45 3.30 2.57 0.86
C GLY A 45 4.72 2.03 1.08
N VAL A 46 5.05 0.86 0.52
CA VAL A 46 6.40 0.27 0.59
C VAL A 46 6.73 -0.35 -0.76
N MET A 47 7.55 0.36 -1.54
CA MET A 47 7.97 -0.07 -2.89
C MET A 47 9.34 0.51 -3.21
N VAL A 48 10.07 -0.19 -4.09
CA VAL A 48 11.31 0.27 -4.69
C VAL A 48 11.01 0.72 -6.11
N ILE A 49 11.54 1.88 -6.52
CA ILE A 49 11.31 2.46 -7.85
C ILE A 49 12.65 2.65 -8.58
N ASP A 50 12.78 2.09 -9.77
CA ASP A 50 13.81 2.51 -10.72
C ASP A 50 13.40 3.85 -11.33
N VAL A 51 13.99 4.93 -10.80
CA VAL A 51 13.62 6.29 -11.17
C VAL A 51 14.02 6.63 -12.61
N SER A 52 15.05 5.99 -13.16
CA SER A 52 15.45 6.20 -14.56
C SER A 52 14.40 5.61 -15.49
N ARG A 53 14.03 4.34 -15.29
CA ARG A 53 12.94 3.70 -16.05
C ARG A 53 11.60 4.39 -15.84
N TRP A 54 11.35 4.91 -14.64
CA TRP A 54 10.14 5.68 -14.34
C TRP A 54 10.02 6.91 -15.26
N ARG A 55 11.12 7.65 -15.43
CA ARG A 55 11.17 8.84 -16.30
C ARG A 55 11.07 8.44 -17.77
N ASP A 56 11.84 7.46 -18.20
CA ASP A 56 11.87 7.00 -19.60
C ASP A 56 10.50 6.49 -20.06
N GLY A 57 9.80 5.76 -19.19
CA GLY A 57 8.46 5.25 -19.45
C GLY A 57 7.32 6.24 -19.19
N ARG A 58 7.64 7.48 -18.80
CA ARG A 58 6.70 8.58 -18.49
C ARG A 58 5.55 8.15 -17.56
N PHE A 59 5.88 7.40 -16.50
CA PHE A 59 4.86 6.77 -15.65
C PHE A 59 4.07 7.78 -14.81
N THR A 60 4.65 8.93 -14.47
CA THR A 60 3.90 10.05 -13.87
C THR A 60 2.71 10.45 -14.74
N GLU A 61 2.92 10.66 -16.04
CA GLU A 61 1.86 11.06 -16.98
C GLU A 61 0.75 10.01 -17.07
N LYS A 62 1.14 8.72 -17.09
CA LYS A 62 0.19 7.59 -17.10
C LYS A 62 -0.68 7.58 -15.84
N LEU A 63 -0.09 7.73 -14.66
CA LEU A 63 -0.82 7.77 -13.40
C LEU A 63 -1.76 8.97 -13.32
N GLU A 64 -1.27 10.16 -13.69
CA GLU A 64 -2.09 11.36 -13.72
C GLU A 64 -3.25 11.27 -14.72
N SER A 65 -3.09 10.55 -15.84
CA SER A 65 -4.19 10.33 -16.79
C SER A 65 -5.37 9.60 -16.13
N TRP A 66 -5.10 8.58 -15.31
CA TRP A 66 -6.10 7.88 -14.53
C TRP A 66 -6.70 8.76 -13.42
N MET A 67 -5.89 9.60 -12.78
CA MET A 67 -6.39 10.56 -11.79
C MET A 67 -7.33 11.61 -12.41
N ARG A 68 -7.07 12.06 -13.65
CA ARG A 68 -7.97 12.96 -14.38
C ARG A 68 -9.29 12.27 -14.73
N LEU A 69 -9.26 10.99 -15.13
CA LEU A 69 -10.48 10.20 -15.36
C LEU A 69 -11.27 10.01 -14.07
N GLN A 70 -10.60 9.71 -12.95
CA GLN A 70 -11.24 9.60 -11.64
C GLN A 70 -11.99 10.88 -11.25
N LYS A 71 -11.40 12.05 -11.48
CA LYS A 71 -12.04 13.35 -11.17
C LYS A 71 -13.36 13.55 -11.91
N ARG A 72 -13.47 13.00 -13.12
CA ARG A 72 -14.67 13.14 -13.99
C ARG A 72 -15.70 12.05 -13.75
N PHE A 73 -15.25 10.81 -13.60
CA PHE A 73 -16.14 9.65 -13.69
C PHE A 73 -16.34 8.91 -12.38
N ARG A 74 -15.44 9.04 -11.39
CA ARG A 74 -15.41 8.25 -10.14
C ARG A 74 -15.42 6.74 -10.42
N ILE A 75 -14.27 6.24 -10.88
CA ILE A 75 -14.06 4.87 -11.35
C ILE A 75 -13.34 3.97 -10.33
N TYR A 76 -12.77 4.54 -9.27
CA TYR A 76 -12.17 3.75 -8.18
C TYR A 76 -12.39 4.38 -6.82
N GLU A 77 -12.25 3.54 -5.80
CA GLU A 77 -12.27 3.90 -4.40
C GLU A 77 -10.85 3.90 -3.84
N LEU A 78 -10.64 4.51 -2.66
CA LEU A 78 -9.33 4.66 -2.01
C LEU A 78 -8.40 5.70 -2.68
N GLY A 79 -7.29 6.00 -2.01
CA GLY A 79 -6.37 7.08 -2.36
C GLY A 79 -5.45 6.77 -3.56
N SER A 80 -4.16 6.63 -3.30
CA SER A 80 -3.13 6.51 -4.34
C SER A 80 -3.02 5.12 -4.99
N LEU A 81 -3.57 4.08 -4.38
CA LEU A 81 -3.37 2.70 -4.81
C LEU A 81 -3.98 2.37 -6.20
N PRO A 82 -5.24 2.69 -6.51
CA PRO A 82 -5.85 2.22 -7.77
C PRO A 82 -5.14 2.70 -9.04
N PRO A 83 -4.65 3.96 -9.16
CA PRO A 83 -3.81 4.36 -10.29
C PRO A 83 -2.58 3.47 -10.48
N PHE A 84 -1.91 3.10 -9.40
CA PHE A 84 -0.75 2.20 -9.47
C PHE A 84 -1.15 0.80 -9.92
N LEU A 85 -2.28 0.27 -9.46
CA LEU A 85 -2.78 -1.03 -9.92
C LEU A 85 -3.13 -1.01 -11.42
N LEU A 86 -3.74 0.07 -11.91
CA LEU A 86 -4.08 0.22 -13.33
C LEU A 86 -2.83 0.21 -14.22
N VAL A 87 -1.74 0.82 -13.75
CA VAL A 87 -0.50 0.96 -14.51
C VAL A 87 0.40 -0.26 -14.36
N PHE A 88 0.55 -0.80 -13.15
CA PHE A 88 1.62 -1.75 -12.81
C PHE A 88 1.15 -3.12 -12.33
N ALA A 89 -0.13 -3.36 -12.01
CA ALA A 89 -0.53 -4.68 -11.52
C ALA A 89 -0.23 -5.77 -12.59
N GLY A 90 0.56 -6.78 -12.21
CA GLY A 90 1.06 -7.81 -13.12
C GLY A 90 2.37 -7.43 -13.85
N ASP A 91 2.97 -6.28 -13.54
CA ASP A 91 4.27 -5.79 -14.03
C ASP A 91 5.07 -5.18 -12.87
N VAL A 92 5.20 -5.96 -11.80
CA VAL A 92 5.99 -5.63 -10.61
C VAL A 92 7.02 -6.74 -10.39
N MET A 93 8.23 -6.35 -10.00
CA MET A 93 9.19 -7.31 -9.48
C MET A 93 8.78 -7.72 -8.06
N GLY A 94 8.26 -8.92 -7.91
CA GLY A 94 7.98 -9.51 -6.60
C GLY A 94 9.24 -9.54 -5.73
N VAL A 95 9.18 -8.93 -4.55
CA VAL A 95 10.18 -9.08 -3.48
C VAL A 95 9.58 -9.83 -2.29
N GLU A 96 10.41 -10.34 -1.39
CA GLU A 96 9.94 -11.22 -0.32
C GLU A 96 8.95 -10.51 0.63
N HIS A 97 7.90 -11.23 1.08
CA HIS A 97 6.89 -10.66 1.99
C HIS A 97 7.46 -10.14 3.31
N ARG A 98 8.62 -10.64 3.76
CA ARG A 98 9.33 -10.13 4.95
C ARG A 98 9.63 -8.65 4.91
N TRP A 99 9.63 -8.03 3.73
CA TRP A 99 9.86 -6.59 3.59
C TRP A 99 8.65 -5.75 3.98
N ASN A 100 7.45 -6.30 4.11
CA ASN A 100 6.26 -5.51 4.44
C ASN A 100 5.14 -6.31 5.12
N GLN A 101 5.09 -6.24 6.45
CA GLN A 101 3.94 -6.71 7.23
C GLN A 101 2.88 -5.62 7.27
N HIS A 102 2.01 -5.58 6.25
CA HIS A 102 0.96 -4.59 6.11
C HIS A 102 -0.39 -5.03 6.71
N GLY A 103 -1.34 -4.11 6.75
CA GLY A 103 -2.69 -4.36 7.25
C GLY A 103 -2.83 -4.26 8.77
N LEU A 104 -1.79 -3.77 9.47
CA LEU A 104 -1.81 -3.62 10.93
C LEU A 104 -2.76 -2.53 11.43
N GLY A 105 -3.33 -1.76 10.49
CA GLY A 105 -4.46 -0.89 10.76
C GLY A 105 -5.74 -1.63 11.16
N GLY A 106 -5.74 -2.96 11.11
CA GLY A 106 -6.86 -3.83 11.41
C GLY A 106 -7.84 -3.96 10.25
N ASP A 107 -8.88 -4.78 10.45
CA ASP A 107 -10.01 -4.83 9.52
C ASP A 107 -10.70 -3.47 9.47
N ASN A 108 -10.84 -2.91 8.25
CA ASN A 108 -11.52 -1.63 8.03
C ASN A 108 -13.03 -1.69 8.37
N ILE A 109 -13.59 -2.88 8.57
CA ILE A 109 -15.00 -3.12 8.88
C ILE A 109 -15.21 -3.39 10.37
N ARG A 110 -14.46 -4.34 10.96
CA ARG A 110 -14.66 -4.78 12.36
C ARG A 110 -13.63 -4.25 13.36
N GLY A 111 -12.55 -3.60 12.91
CA GLY A 111 -11.48 -3.11 13.78
C GLY A 111 -10.67 -4.21 14.45
N LEU A 112 -10.76 -5.45 13.95
CA LEU A 112 -10.04 -6.59 14.50
C LEU A 112 -8.54 -6.50 14.19
N CYS A 113 -7.72 -6.93 15.15
CA CYS A 113 -6.29 -7.10 14.94
C CYS A 113 -6.06 -8.20 13.89
N ARG A 114 -5.14 -7.93 12.96
CA ARG A 114 -4.83 -8.85 11.87
C ARG A 114 -3.69 -9.78 12.26
N ASP A 115 -3.79 -11.04 11.86
CA ASP A 115 -2.69 -12.00 11.99
C ASP A 115 -1.48 -11.60 11.13
N LEU A 116 -0.30 -12.01 11.61
CA LEU A 116 0.96 -11.79 10.92
C LEU A 116 1.21 -12.90 9.92
N HIS A 117 1.88 -12.57 8.82
CA HIS A 117 2.41 -13.62 7.95
C HIS A 117 3.61 -14.27 8.66
N PRO A 118 3.88 -15.56 8.42
CA PRO A 118 4.98 -16.25 9.09
C PRO A 118 6.34 -15.68 8.67
N GLY A 119 7.36 -15.92 9.51
CA GLY A 119 8.75 -15.60 9.24
C GLY A 119 9.21 -14.23 9.76
N PRO A 120 10.49 -13.88 9.52
CA PRO A 120 11.04 -12.61 9.95
C PRO A 120 10.36 -11.45 9.21
N VAL A 121 10.30 -10.29 9.87
CA VAL A 121 9.70 -9.06 9.33
C VAL A 121 10.70 -7.92 9.46
N SER A 122 10.79 -7.10 8.42
CA SER A 122 11.70 -5.94 8.35
C SER A 122 10.96 -4.62 8.53
N LEU A 123 9.69 -4.55 8.14
CA LEU A 123 8.84 -3.37 8.25
C LEU A 123 7.43 -3.75 8.73
N LEU A 124 6.95 -3.04 9.74
CA LEU A 124 5.58 -3.10 10.24
C LEU A 124 4.79 -1.91 9.69
N HIS A 125 3.67 -2.18 9.00
CA HIS A 125 2.89 -1.14 8.33
C HIS A 125 1.42 -1.14 8.80
N TRP A 126 1.07 -0.13 9.61
CA TRP A 126 -0.29 0.22 10.04
C TRP A 126 -1.13 0.85 8.91
N SER A 127 -1.18 0.18 7.76
CA SER A 127 -2.07 0.52 6.66
C SER A 127 -3.52 0.21 7.06
N GLY A 128 -4.45 1.12 6.75
CA GLY A 128 -5.85 1.03 7.19
C GLY A 128 -6.23 2.13 8.17
N LYS A 129 -7.45 2.06 8.71
CA LYS A 129 -8.04 3.10 9.56
C LYS A 129 -7.59 3.06 11.03
N GLY A 130 -7.39 1.88 11.60
CA GLY A 130 -7.05 1.73 13.02
C GLY A 130 -5.59 2.08 13.28
N LYS A 131 -5.33 3.33 13.63
CA LYS A 131 -3.98 3.78 13.95
C LYS A 131 -3.57 3.38 15.37
N PRO A 132 -2.28 3.06 15.61
CA PRO A 132 -1.83 2.58 16.91
C PRO A 132 -2.09 3.61 18.02
N TRP A 133 -1.81 4.90 17.80
CA TRP A 133 -2.12 5.97 18.77
C TRP A 133 -3.59 6.00 19.18
N LEU A 134 -4.52 5.94 18.21
CA LEU A 134 -5.96 5.93 18.51
C LEU A 134 -6.38 4.71 19.36
N ARG A 135 -5.76 3.55 19.13
CA ARG A 135 -6.05 2.33 19.89
C ARG A 135 -5.41 2.35 21.28
N LEU A 136 -4.23 2.92 21.41
CA LEU A 136 -3.57 3.14 22.70
C LEU A 136 -4.37 4.13 23.55
N ASP A 137 -4.74 5.28 23.00
CA ASP A 137 -5.56 6.32 23.67
C ASP A 137 -6.91 5.78 24.15
N SER A 138 -7.56 4.95 23.32
CA SER A 138 -8.84 4.29 23.64
C SER A 138 -8.71 3.05 24.52
N LYS A 139 -7.49 2.71 24.98
CA LYS A 139 -7.18 1.53 25.81
C LYS A 139 -7.65 0.20 25.18
N ARG A 140 -7.61 0.11 23.85
CA ARG A 140 -7.95 -1.08 23.06
C ARG A 140 -6.82 -1.43 22.07
N PRO A 141 -5.57 -1.65 22.55
CA PRO A 141 -4.44 -1.91 21.67
C PRO A 141 -4.53 -3.28 21.01
N CYS A 142 -4.03 -3.36 19.78
CA CYS A 142 -3.56 -4.63 19.22
C CYS A 142 -2.18 -4.98 19.78
N PRO A 143 -1.79 -6.27 19.83
CA PRO A 143 -0.51 -6.68 20.41
C PRO A 143 0.70 -5.89 19.92
N LEU A 144 0.76 -5.61 18.61
CA LEU A 144 1.88 -4.87 18.01
C LEU A 144 1.87 -3.36 18.25
N ASP A 145 0.77 -2.77 18.69
CA ASP A 145 0.72 -1.31 18.92
C ASP A 145 1.70 -0.88 20.02
N SER A 146 1.99 -1.78 20.95
CA SER A 146 3.01 -1.60 21.99
C SER A 146 4.41 -1.36 21.42
N LEU A 147 4.74 -1.90 20.24
CA LEU A 147 6.02 -1.67 19.57
C LEU A 147 6.11 -0.26 18.97
N TRP A 148 4.96 0.35 18.66
CA TRP A 148 4.89 1.72 18.17
C TRP A 148 4.90 2.74 19.31
N ALA A 149 4.32 2.39 20.46
CA ALA A 149 4.14 3.31 21.60
C ALA A 149 5.39 4.12 22.02
N PRO A 150 6.63 3.59 22.02
CA PRO A 150 7.82 4.38 22.36
C PRO A 150 8.11 5.53 21.38
N TYR A 151 7.54 5.49 20.18
CA TYR A 151 7.69 6.51 19.15
C TYR A 151 6.51 7.50 19.12
N ASP A 152 5.49 7.30 19.97
CA ASP A 152 4.36 8.21 20.08
C ASP A 152 4.82 9.53 20.69
N LEU A 153 4.72 10.61 19.91
CA LEU A 153 5.18 11.94 20.30
C LEU A 153 6.63 11.97 20.82
N LEU A 154 7.50 11.08 20.34
CA LEU A 154 8.91 11.08 20.70
C LEU A 154 9.53 12.45 20.38
N MET A 155 9.60 13.30 21.41
CA MET A 155 10.53 14.40 21.45
C MET A 155 11.86 13.77 21.81
N VAL A 156 12.79 13.77 20.86
CA VAL A 156 14.19 13.45 21.16
C VAL A 156 14.67 14.57 22.07
N ASP A 157 14.50 14.41 23.37
CA ASP A 157 15.15 15.28 24.34
C ASP A 157 16.65 15.22 24.04
N GLU A 158 17.30 16.38 23.96
CA GLU A 158 18.75 16.52 23.77
C GLU A 158 19.59 15.87 24.90
N ALA A 159 18.96 15.11 25.81
CA ALA A 159 19.55 14.44 26.96
C ALA A 159 20.47 13.24 26.60
N PHE A 160 20.59 12.86 25.32
CA PHE A 160 21.60 11.89 24.85
C PHE A 160 22.86 12.54 24.23
N LYS A 161 23.16 13.79 24.58
CA LYS A 161 24.51 14.36 24.45
C LYS A 161 25.09 14.61 25.84
N PHE A 162 26.21 13.93 26.11
CA PHE A 162 27.04 13.94 27.32
C PHE A 162 26.63 13.00 28.45
N GLN A 163 27.20 11.80 28.40
CA GLN A 163 28.03 11.32 29.51
C GLN A 163 29.33 10.75 28.92
N LEU A 164 30.39 11.56 29.05
CA LEU A 164 31.75 11.09 29.30
C LEU A 164 31.79 10.50 30.72
#